data_AF-A0A9D5MKF3-F1
#
_entry.id   AF-A0A9D5MKF3-F1
#
_cell.length_a   1.000
_cell.length_b   1.000
_cell.length_c   1.000
_cell.angle_alpha   90.00
_cell.angle_beta   90.00
_cell.angle_gamma   90.00
#
_symmetry.space_group_name_H-M   'P 1'
#
loop_
_entity.id
_entity.type
_entity.pdbx_description
1 polymer ?
#
loop_
_entity_poly.entity_id
_entity_poly.type
_entity_poly.pdbx_seq_one_letter_code
_entity_poly.pdbx_strand_id
1 'polypeptide(L)' 'MYEIFEIAVVAMIAVLGLFMALFPKLATKKSEREIEYAVKDTRKRGIILTVVGIICAIVVAVLNFMR' A
#
# COMPACT_ATOMS: atom_id res chain seq x y z
N MET A 1 -17.06 11.88 -11.59
CA MET A 1 -16.10 12.60 -10.72
C MET A 1 -15.77 11.80 -9.47
N TYR A 2 -16.77 11.28 -8.74
CA TYR A 2 -16.55 10.46 -7.54
C TYR A 2 -15.79 9.14 -7.81
N GLU A 3 -16.11 8.42 -8.89
CA GLU A 3 -15.47 7.13 -9.22
C GLU A 3 -13.97 7.26 -9.50
N ILE A 4 -13.58 8.34 -10.21
CA ILE A 4 -12.17 8.65 -10.49
C ILE A 4 -11.42 8.97 -9.19
N PHE A 5 -12.10 9.63 -8.24
CA PHE A 5 -11.53 9.95 -6.93
C PHE A 5 -11.30 8.69 -6.08
N GLU A 6 -12.25 7.76 -6.07
CA GLU A 6 -12.12 6.49 -5.34
C GLU A 6 -10.97 5.64 -5.90
N ILE A 7 -10.88 5.50 -7.22
CA ILE A 7 -9.78 4.76 -7.86
C ILE A 7 -8.43 5.42 -7.54
N ALA A 8 -8.34 6.76 -7.58
CA ALA A 8 -7.12 7.49 -7.26
C ALA A 8 -6.68 7.30 -5.80
N VAL A 9 -7.61 7.31 -4.84
CA VAL A 9 -7.31 7.08 -3.42
C VAL A 9 -6.80 5.66 -3.20
N VAL A 10 -7.43 4.65 -3.80
CA VAL A 10 -6.99 3.25 -3.67
C VAL A 10 -5.63 3.03 -4.33
N ALA A 11 -5.39 3.65 -5.49
CA ALA A 11 -4.08 3.62 -6.15
C ALA A 11 -2.98 4.25 -5.28
N MET A 12 -3.25 5.38 -4.61
CA MET A 12 -2.30 5.99 -3.69
C MET A 12 -1.94 5.08 -2.51
N ILE A 13 -2.92 4.37 -1.94
CA ILE A 13 -2.68 3.41 -0.85
C ILE A 13 -1.79 2.25 -1.33
N ALA A 14 -2.05 1.73 -2.53
CA ALA A 14 -1.21 0.68 -3.12
C ALA A 14 0.23 1.15 -3.35
N VAL A 15 0.42 2.37 -3.85
CA VAL A 15 1.75 2.98 -4.05
C VAL A 15 2.48 3.21 -2.72
N LEU A 16 1.78 3.63 -1.66
CA LEU A 16 2.36 3.76 -0.32
C LEU A 16 2.80 2.41 0.25
N GLY A 17 1.97 1.37 0.08
CA GLY A 17 2.34 0.00 0.43
C GLY A 17 3.61 -0.45 -0.32
N LEU A 18 3.67 -0.17 -1.62
CA LEU A 18 4.80 -0.54 -2.47
C LEU A 18 6.08 0.18 -2.03
N PHE A 19 5.98 1.46 -1.69
CA PHE A 19 7.09 2.23 -1.16
C PHE A 19 7.61 1.65 0.16
N MET A 20 6.71 1.28 1.09
CA MET A 20 7.09 0.60 2.34
C MET A 20 7.74 -0.78 2.09
N ALA A 21 7.33 -1.49 1.04
CA ALA A 21 7.88 -2.79 0.68
C ALA A 21 9.27 -2.70 0.02
N LEU A 22 9.49 -1.70 -0.83
CA LEU A 22 10.76 -1.49 -1.55
C LEU A 22 11.80 -0.77 -0.68
N PHE A 23 11.38 0.22 0.10
CA PHE A 23 12.25 1.04 0.95
C PHE A 23 11.84 0.98 2.43
N PRO A 24 11.83 -0.22 3.05
CA PRO A 24 11.38 -0.36 4.42
C PRO A 24 12.24 0.48 5.38
N LYS A 25 13.56 0.57 5.17
CA LYS A 25 14.45 1.41 5.99
C LYS A 25 14.06 2.90 6.00
N LEU A 26 13.52 3.43 4.90
CA LEU A 26 13.07 4.82 4.86
C LEU A 26 11.73 4.99 5.56
N ALA A 27 10.85 3.99 5.41
CA ALA A 27 9.53 3.95 6.04
C ALA A 27 9.56 3.66 7.55
N THR A 28 10.56 2.92 8.04
CA THR A 28 10.76 2.65 9.47
C THR A 28 11.24 3.92 10.18
N LYS A 29 10.73 4.15 11.40
CA LYS A 29 11.13 5.29 12.25
C LYS A 29 12.63 5.34 12.42
N LYS A 30 13.23 6.55 12.41
CA LYS A 30 14.68 6.75 12.51
C LYS A 30 15.33 5.98 13.68
N SER A 31 14.67 5.92 14.83
CA SER A 31 15.13 5.21 16.04
C SER A 31 15.16 3.68 15.89
N GLU A 32 14.42 3.12 14.93
CA GLU A 32 14.22 1.68 14.77
C GLU A 32 14.87 1.14 13.49
N ARG A 33 15.56 2.00 12.71
CA ARG A 33 16.18 1.63 11.42
C ARG A 33 17.33 0.63 11.56
N GLU A 34 17.98 0.59 12.72
CA GLU A 34 19.05 -0.36 13.02
C GLU A 34 18.51 -1.68 13.59
N ILE A 35 17.24 -1.71 13.98
CA ILE A 35 16.58 -2.92 14.48
C ILE A 35 16.10 -3.73 13.27
N GLU A 36 16.81 -4.82 12.96
CA GLU A 36 16.52 -5.65 11.80
C GLU A 36 15.07 -6.19 11.80
N TYR A 37 14.56 -6.53 12.98
CA TYR A 37 13.18 -7.00 13.15
C TYR A 37 12.16 -5.91 12.75
N ALA A 38 12.37 -4.66 13.16
CA ALA A 38 11.45 -3.55 12.86
C ALA A 38 11.40 -3.23 11.35
N VAL A 39 12.56 -3.29 10.68
CA VAL A 39 12.65 -3.09 9.22
C VAL A 39 11.97 -4.24 8.47
N LYS A 40 12.18 -5.50 8.90
CA LYS A 40 11.52 -6.67 8.31
C LYS A 40 10.01 -6.63 8.52
N ASP A 41 9.54 -6.21 9.70
CA ASP A 41 8.11 -6.06 9.98
C ASP A 41 7.48 -4.96 9.13
N THR A 42 8.14 -3.81 9.00
CA THR A 42 7.73 -2.70 8.11
C THR A 42 7.59 -3.19 6.66
N ARG A 43 8.56 -3.98 6.17
CA ARG A 43 8.51 -4.55 4.82
C ARG A 43 7.31 -5.48 4.64
N LYS A 44 7.07 -6.38 5.59
CA LYS A 44 5.91 -7.31 5.55
C LYS A 44 4.60 -6.54 5.52
N ARG A 45 4.45 -5.53 6.39
CA ARG A 45 3.27 -4.67 6.41
C ARG A 45 3.09 -3.94 5.08
N GLY A 46 4.16 -3.40 4.50
CA GLY A 46 4.12 -2.76 3.18
C GLY A 46 3.63 -3.71 2.08
N ILE A 47 4.14 -4.95 2.04
CA ILE A 47 3.69 -5.98 1.08
C ILE A 47 2.19 -6.27 1.27
N ILE A 48 1.74 -6.51 2.50
CA ILE A 48 0.32 -6.76 2.81
C ILE A 48 -0.54 -5.58 2.35
N LEU A 49 -0.13 -4.36 2.65
CA LEU A 49 -0.86 -3.14 2.30
C LEU A 49 -0.95 -2.95 0.77
N THR A 50 0.12 -3.30 0.06
CA THR A 50 0.14 -3.30 -1.42
C THR A 50 -0.87 -4.30 -1.98
N VAL A 51 -0.86 -5.53 -1.47
CA VAL A 51 -1.75 -6.61 -1.93
C VAL A 51 -3.21 -6.25 -1.66
N VAL A 52 -3.53 -5.77 -0.45
CA VAL A 52 -4.89 -5.33 -0.12
C VAL A 52 -5.31 -4.14 -1.00
N GLY A 53 -4.42 -3.17 -1.22
CA GLY A 53 -4.68 -2.03 -2.11
C GLY A 53 -5.00 -2.45 -3.54
N ILE A 54 -4.25 -3.41 -4.10
CA ILE A 54 -4.50 -3.95 -5.44
C ILE A 54 -5.84 -4.68 -5.49
N ILE A 55 -6.15 -5.52 -4.50
CA ILE A 55 -7.43 -6.23 -4.44
C ILE A 55 -8.59 -5.23 -4.38
N CYS A 56 -8.50 -4.19 -3.53
CA CYS A 56 -9.50 -3.13 -3.48
C CYS A 56 -9.63 -2.40 -4.82
N ALA A 57 -8.52 -2.11 -5.51
CA ALA A 57 -8.55 -1.44 -6.81
C ALA A 57 -9.30 -2.29 -7.86
N ILE A 58 -9.04 -3.61 -7.87
CA ILE A 58 -9.72 -4.55 -8.75
C ILE A 58 -11.22 -4.61 -8.43
N VAL A 59 -11.59 -4.73 -7.15
CA VAL A 59 -13.01 -4.78 -6.73
C VAL A 59 -13.74 -3.50 -7.15
N VAL A 60 -13.15 -2.32 -6.92
CA VAL A 60 -13.74 -1.04 -7.33
C VAL A 60 -13.85 -0.95 -8.86
N ALA A 61 -12.86 -1.42 -9.61
CA ALA A 61 -12.92 -1.44 -11.07
C ALA A 61 -14.03 -2.37 -11.60
N VAL A 62 -14.18 -3.56 -11.01
CA VAL A 62 -15.25 -4.52 -11.37
C VAL A 62 -16.63 -3.98 -11.02
N LEU A 63 -16.79 -3.40 -9.83
CA LEU A 63 -18.06 -2.79 -9.41
C LEU A 63 -18.47 -1.62 -10.29
N ASN A 64 -17.52 -0.78 -10.72
CA ASN A 64 -17.78 0.29 -11.69
C ASN A 64 -18.09 -0.26 -13.09
N PHE A 65 -17.50 -1.37 -13.51
CA PHE A 65 -17.79 -1.98 -14.80
C PHE A 65 -19.16 -2.67 -14.86
N MET A 66 -19.64 -3.20 -13.72
CA MET A 66 -20.95 -3.84 -13.60
C MET A 66 -22.11 -2.84 -13.44
N ARG A 67 -21.82 -1.57 -13.20
CA ARG A 67 -22.80 -0.52 -12.95
C ARG A 67 -23.11 0.25 -14.23
#